data_AF-A0A5B9FVW4-F1
#
_entry.id   AF-A0A5B9FVW4-F1
#
_cell.length_a   1.000
_cell.length_b   1.000
_cell.length_c   1.000
_cell.angle_alpha   90.00
_cell.angle_beta   90.00
_cell.angle_gamma   90.00
#
_symmetry.space_group_name_H-M   'P 1'
#
loop_
_entity.id
_entity.type
_entity.pdbx_description
1 polymer ?
#
loop_
_entity_poly.entity_id
_entity_poly.type
_entity_poly.pdbx_seq_one_letter_code
_entity_poly.pdbx_strand_id
1 'polypeptide(L)'
;MKKKIYALVILFFITAYLMNCFFSDSMVKGTYVNQNFGNNFIADIPHTPDTLILYKDNSFKSNFYGEGTYSLSYDVSGTTIELLYTDEAGKSSFSSQVSRRFFFGAVKIPLDIDLNQYYKKIE
;
A
#
# COMPACT_ATOMS: atom_id res chain seq x y z
N MET A 1 -38.48 -0.98 -16.93
CA MET A 1 -37.28 -0.23 -17.36
C MET A 1 -36.55 0.46 -16.20
N LYS A 2 -37.23 1.25 -15.36
CA LYS A 2 -36.61 1.94 -14.20
C LYS A 2 -35.83 1.02 -13.24
N LYS A 3 -36.38 -0.15 -12.89
CA LYS A 3 -35.68 -1.16 -12.04
C LYS A 3 -34.35 -1.66 -12.65
N LYS A 4 -34.27 -1.79 -13.98
CA LYS A 4 -33.03 -2.18 -14.68
C LYS A 4 -32.00 -1.05 -14.65
N ILE A 5 -32.44 0.20 -14.75
CA ILE A 5 -31.58 1.38 -14.63
C ILE A 5 -30.98 1.48 -13.23
N TYR A 6 -31.78 1.32 -12.17
CA TYR A 6 -31.25 1.30 -10.79
C TYR A 6 -30.24 0.17 -10.56
N ALA A 7 -30.52 -1.02 -11.08
CA ALA A 7 -29.58 -2.14 -11.00
C ALA A 7 -28.24 -1.83 -11.69
N LEU A 8 -28.28 -1.19 -12.87
CA LEU A 8 -27.07 -0.75 -13.58
C LEU A 8 -26.28 0.31 -12.80
N VAL A 9 -26.95 1.28 -12.20
CA VAL A 9 -26.30 2.32 -11.38
C VAL A 9 -25.62 1.70 -10.15
N ILE A 10 -26.32 0.80 -9.45
CA ILE A 10 -25.75 0.09 -8.30
C ILE A 10 -24.54 -0.75 -8.72
N LEU A 11 -24.64 -1.50 -9.83
CA LEU A 11 -23.55 -2.29 -10.36
C LEU A 11 -22.33 -1.41 -10.69
N PHE A 12 -22.54 -0.24 -11.28
CA PHE A 12 -21.46 0.72 -11.57
C PHE A 12 -20.73 1.21 -10.31
N PHE A 13 -21.46 1.54 -9.24
CA PHE A 13 -20.82 1.95 -7.98
C PHE A 13 -20.07 0.80 -7.31
N ILE A 14 -20.60 -0.43 -7.38
CA ILE A 14 -19.92 -1.62 -6.85
C ILE A 14 -18.63 -1.88 -7.62
N THR A 15 -18.66 -1.87 -8.95
CA THR A 15 -17.45 -2.09 -9.75
C THR A 15 -16.42 -0.98 -9.55
N ALA A 16 -16.86 0.28 -9.47
CA ALA A 16 -15.99 1.40 -9.14
C ALA A 16 -15.34 1.25 -7.75
N TYR A 17 -16.10 0.82 -6.73
CA TYR A 17 -15.54 0.56 -5.41
C TYR A 17 -14.51 -0.57 -5.44
N LEU A 18 -14.85 -1.71 -6.04
CA LEU A 18 -13.95 -2.87 -6.14
C LEU A 18 -12.65 -2.50 -6.87
N MET A 19 -12.73 -1.77 -7.98
CA MET A 19 -11.56 -1.31 -8.70
C MET A 19 -10.70 -0.35 -7.87
N ASN A 20 -11.29 0.47 -6.99
CA ASN A 20 -10.53 1.43 -6.20
C ASN A 20 -9.82 0.80 -4.99
N CYS A 21 -10.41 -0.25 -4.41
CA CYS A 21 -9.96 -0.82 -3.13
C CYS A 21 -9.15 -2.12 -3.29
N PHE A 22 -9.32 -2.88 -4.37
CA PHE A 22 -8.68 -4.19 -4.54
C PHE A 22 -7.57 -4.13 -5.58
N PHE A 23 -6.35 -4.44 -5.14
CA PHE A 23 -5.13 -4.40 -5.92
C PHE A 23 -4.60 -5.81 -6.14
N SER A 24 -4.36 -6.19 -7.38
CA SER A 24 -3.67 -7.46 -7.64
C SER A 24 -2.21 -7.38 -7.20
N ASP A 25 -1.63 -8.53 -6.90
CA ASP A 25 -0.21 -8.67 -6.56
C ASP A 25 0.73 -7.99 -7.57
N SER A 26 0.45 -8.11 -8.87
CA SER A 26 1.20 -7.42 -9.93
C SER A 26 1.09 -5.89 -9.89
N MET A 27 -0.02 -5.33 -9.40
CA MET A 27 -0.18 -3.89 -9.24
C MET A 27 0.65 -3.35 -8.08
N VAL A 28 0.81 -4.16 -7.03
CA VAL A 28 1.56 -3.78 -5.82
C VAL A 28 3.06 -4.04 -5.96
N LYS A 29 3.49 -5.11 -6.60
CA LYS A 29 4.92 -5.40 -6.85
C LYS A 29 5.62 -4.25 -7.57
N GLY A 30 6.85 -3.92 -7.19
CA GLY A 30 7.61 -2.85 -7.81
C GLY A 30 8.44 -2.01 -6.85
N THR A 31 8.94 -0.89 -7.35
CA THR A 31 9.82 0.02 -6.61
C THR A 31 9.03 1.22 -6.11
N TYR A 32 9.23 1.57 -4.84
CA TYR A 32 8.57 2.67 -4.16
C TYR A 32 9.58 3.61 -3.54
N VAL A 33 9.24 4.91 -3.55
CA VAL A 33 10.03 5.94 -2.87
C VAL A 33 9.19 6.60 -1.77
N ASN A 34 9.80 6.78 -0.61
CA ASN A 34 9.18 7.50 0.52
C ASN A 34 8.95 8.97 0.13
N GLN A 35 7.77 9.51 0.45
CA GLN A 35 7.35 10.87 0.14
C GLN A 35 6.86 11.55 1.41
N ASN A 36 7.09 12.86 1.51
CA ASN A 36 6.69 13.69 2.66
C ASN A 36 7.31 13.23 4.00
N PHE A 37 8.52 12.70 3.96
CA PHE A 37 9.32 12.37 5.15
C PHE A 37 9.90 13.63 5.81
N GLY A 38 10.32 13.50 7.07
CA GLY A 38 10.93 14.58 7.84
C GLY A 38 9.95 15.44 8.66
N ASN A 39 8.65 15.12 8.66
CA ASN A 39 7.60 15.84 9.39
C ASN A 39 7.41 15.37 10.84
N ASN A 40 8.52 15.28 11.61
CA ASN A 40 8.67 14.67 12.94
C ASN A 40 9.13 13.20 12.91
N PHE A 41 9.86 12.81 13.96
CA PHE A 41 10.35 11.45 14.12
C PHE A 41 9.25 10.55 14.70
N ILE A 42 8.91 9.51 13.95
CA ILE A 42 8.07 8.38 14.38
C ILE A 42 8.94 7.14 14.21
N ALA A 43 9.10 6.35 15.28
CA ALA A 43 10.10 5.29 15.34
C ALA A 43 9.91 4.20 14.26
N ASP A 44 8.66 3.89 13.91
CA ASP A 44 8.33 2.72 13.07
C ASP A 44 8.21 3.06 11.57
N ILE A 45 8.55 4.29 11.17
CA ILE A 45 8.52 4.72 9.77
C ILE A 45 9.79 5.50 9.39
N PRO A 46 10.23 5.43 8.12
CA PRO A 46 11.43 6.13 7.67
C PRO A 46 11.29 7.66 7.76
N HIS A 47 12.13 8.29 8.59
CA HIS A 47 12.23 9.75 8.71
C HIS A 47 13.21 10.37 7.69
N THR A 48 13.94 9.54 6.95
CA THR A 48 14.87 9.90 5.88
C THR A 48 14.36 9.39 4.52
N PRO A 49 14.98 9.80 3.39
CA PRO A 49 14.70 9.19 2.10
C PRO A 49 14.89 7.68 2.16
N ASP A 50 13.86 6.93 1.78
CA ASP A 50 13.90 5.47 1.73
C ASP A 50 13.27 4.96 0.44
N THR A 51 13.77 3.79 0.00
CA THR A 51 13.28 3.08 -1.18
C THR A 51 12.85 1.69 -0.76
N LEU A 52 11.57 1.37 -0.96
CA LEU A 52 11.01 0.04 -0.72
C LEU A 52 10.87 -0.69 -2.05
N ILE A 53 11.46 -1.87 -2.17
CA ILE A 53 11.38 -2.74 -3.36
C ILE A 53 10.61 -3.99 -2.98
N LEU A 54 9.50 -4.26 -3.66
CA LEU A 54 8.68 -5.46 -3.48
C LEU A 54 8.93 -6.43 -4.64
N TYR A 55 9.60 -7.56 -4.35
CA TYR A 55 10.02 -8.53 -5.35
C TYR A 55 8.92 -9.54 -5.70
N LYS A 56 9.11 -10.27 -6.81
CA LYS A 56 8.13 -11.23 -7.32
C LYS A 56 7.98 -12.48 -6.45
N ASP A 57 8.98 -12.81 -5.66
CA ASP A 57 9.04 -13.96 -4.75
C ASP A 57 8.49 -13.65 -3.35
N ASN A 58 7.80 -12.51 -3.21
CA ASN A 58 7.24 -12.02 -1.95
C ASN A 58 8.30 -11.64 -0.89
N SER A 59 9.54 -11.43 -1.30
CA SER A 59 10.55 -10.74 -0.50
C SER A 59 10.48 -9.23 -0.71
N PHE A 60 11.03 -8.45 0.22
CA PHE A 60 11.23 -7.02 0.04
C PHE A 60 12.61 -6.56 0.51
N LYS A 61 13.00 -5.38 0.04
CA LYS A 61 14.18 -4.65 0.52
C LYS A 61 13.86 -3.18 0.74
N SER A 62 14.33 -2.62 1.85
CA SER A 62 14.26 -1.20 2.21
C SER A 62 15.56 -0.79 2.88
N ASN A 63 15.98 0.47 2.71
CA ASN A 63 17.15 0.98 3.44
C ASN A 63 16.82 1.19 4.93
N PHE A 64 15.55 1.42 5.26
CA PHE A 64 15.08 1.60 6.63
C PHE A 64 14.73 0.27 7.31
N TYR A 65 13.87 -0.55 6.69
CA TYR A 65 13.40 -1.82 7.27
C TYR A 65 14.33 -3.01 7.02
N GLY A 66 15.37 -2.85 6.19
CA GLY A 66 16.26 -3.93 5.79
C GLY A 66 15.60 -4.88 4.79
N GLU A 67 15.85 -6.18 4.95
CA GLU A 67 15.32 -7.24 4.08
C GLU A 67 14.32 -8.10 4.84
N GLY A 68 13.27 -8.54 4.15
CA GLY A 68 12.20 -9.30 4.77
C GLY A 68 11.25 -9.92 3.76
N THR A 69 10.08 -10.34 4.23
CA THR A 69 9.00 -10.85 3.38
C THR A 69 7.78 -9.96 3.50
N TYR A 70 6.94 -9.95 2.48
CA TYR A 70 5.67 -9.26 2.54
C TYR A 70 4.53 -10.17 2.15
N SER A 71 3.33 -9.85 2.64
CA SER A 71 2.10 -10.53 2.28
C SER A 71 1.01 -9.52 1.94
N LEU A 72 0.07 -9.94 1.09
CA LEU A 72 -1.12 -9.17 0.74
C LEU A 72 -2.35 -9.91 1.25
N SER A 73 -3.17 -9.23 2.02
CA SER A 73 -4.49 -9.70 2.46
C SER A 73 -5.59 -8.85 1.82
N TYR A 74 -6.77 -9.46 1.68
CA TYR A 74 -7.92 -8.86 1.01
C TYR A 74 -9.11 -8.93 1.93
N ASP A 75 -9.57 -7.77 2.38
CA ASP A 75 -10.74 -7.62 3.25
C ASP A 75 -11.79 -6.75 2.58
N VAL A 76 -12.96 -6.60 3.22
CA VAL A 76 -14.04 -5.72 2.72
C VAL A 76 -13.61 -4.26 2.56
N SER A 77 -12.59 -3.83 3.32
CA SER A 77 -11.99 -2.50 3.24
C SER A 77 -10.96 -2.33 2.11
N GLY A 78 -10.53 -3.43 1.46
CA GLY A 78 -9.58 -3.41 0.36
C GLY A 78 -8.35 -4.29 0.58
N THR A 79 -7.25 -3.94 -0.08
CA THR A 79 -5.98 -4.66 0.00
C THR A 79 -5.08 -4.08 1.09
N THR A 80 -4.65 -4.93 2.01
CA THR A 80 -3.66 -4.61 3.04
C THR A 80 -2.34 -5.27 2.70
N ILE A 81 -1.24 -4.55 2.89
CA ILE A 81 0.12 -5.09 2.81
C ILE A 81 0.70 -5.19 4.22
N GLU A 82 1.32 -6.33 4.51
CA GLU A 82 2.10 -6.54 5.72
C GLU A 82 3.56 -6.83 5.34
N LEU A 83 4.48 -6.09 5.93
CA LEU A 83 5.93 -6.27 5.83
C LEU A 83 6.40 -6.96 7.11
N LEU A 84 7.13 -8.06 6.98
CA LEU A 84 7.70 -8.83 8.08
C LEU A 84 9.22 -8.79 7.95
N TYR A 85 9.89 -8.28 8.98
CA TYR A 85 11.34 -8.12 9.00
C TYR A 85 11.93 -8.37 10.38
N THR A 86 13.26 -8.39 10.46
CA THR A 86 13.98 -8.53 11.72
C THR A 86 14.82 -7.28 11.94
N ASP A 87 14.61 -6.64 13.07
CA ASP A 87 15.39 -5.49 13.54
C ASP A 87 16.27 -5.90 14.75
N GLU A 88 16.94 -4.93 15.37
CA GLU A 88 17.80 -5.16 16.54
C GLU A 88 17.02 -5.70 17.77
N ALA A 89 15.71 -5.45 17.84
CA ALA A 89 14.84 -5.93 18.92
C ALA A 89 14.20 -7.30 18.62
N GLY A 90 14.30 -7.78 17.37
CA GLY A 90 13.84 -9.10 16.95
C GLY A 90 12.88 -9.03 15.78
N LYS A 91 11.83 -9.86 15.79
CA LYS A 91 10.83 -9.88 14.71
C LYS A 91 9.90 -8.69 14.84
N SER A 92 9.77 -7.94 13.77
CA SER A 92 8.93 -6.74 13.69
C SER A 92 8.07 -6.79 12.44
N SER A 93 6.99 -5.99 12.44
CA SER A 93 6.08 -5.91 11.31
C SER A 93 5.52 -4.52 11.10
N PHE A 94 5.23 -4.21 9.85
CA PHE A 94 4.55 -3.00 9.44
C PHE A 94 3.36 -3.35 8.55
N SER A 95 2.18 -2.81 8.85
CA SER A 95 0.96 -3.11 8.09
C SER A 95 0.25 -1.83 7.67
N SER A 96 -0.22 -1.79 6.42
CA SER A 96 -0.91 -0.62 5.88
C SER A 96 -1.86 -0.97 4.73
N GLN A 97 -2.89 -0.16 4.53
CA GLN A 97 -3.81 -0.32 3.40
C GLN A 97 -3.22 0.28 2.13
N VAL A 98 -3.09 -0.56 1.10
CA VAL A 98 -2.68 -0.12 -0.23
C VAL A 98 -3.76 0.81 -0.77
N SER A 99 -3.33 1.96 -1.28
CA SER A 99 -4.25 2.97 -1.81
C SER A 99 -3.74 3.51 -3.14
N ARG A 100 -4.64 4.15 -3.90
CA ARG A 100 -4.27 4.96 -5.05
C ARG A 100 -5.21 6.15 -5.16
N ARG A 101 -4.80 7.16 -5.92
CA ARG A 101 -5.67 8.30 -6.19
C ARG A 101 -6.69 7.93 -7.27
N PHE A 102 -7.96 7.76 -6.88
CA PHE A 102 -9.05 7.34 -7.76
C PHE A 102 -8.69 6.03 -8.50
N PHE A 103 -8.54 6.07 -9.83
CA PHE A 103 -8.30 4.86 -10.63
C PHE A 103 -6.97 4.85 -11.38
N PHE A 104 -6.35 6.02 -11.54
CA PHE A 104 -5.18 6.22 -12.42
C PHE A 104 -3.95 6.74 -11.66
N GLY A 105 -4.08 7.01 -10.37
CA GLY A 105 -2.95 7.40 -9.55
C GLY A 105 -1.96 6.25 -9.37
N ALA A 106 -0.69 6.60 -9.15
CA ALA A 106 0.31 5.65 -8.68
C ALA A 106 -0.17 4.95 -7.40
N VAL A 107 0.15 3.68 -7.28
CA VAL A 107 -0.08 2.90 -6.06
C VAL A 107 0.74 3.51 -4.93
N LYS A 108 0.13 3.55 -3.75
CA LYS A 108 0.71 4.10 -2.53
C LYS A 108 0.57 3.11 -1.39
N ILE A 109 1.57 3.10 -0.52
CA ILE A 109 1.52 2.44 0.77
C ILE A 109 1.66 3.56 1.82
N PRO A 110 0.55 3.99 2.44
CA PRO A 110 0.57 4.99 3.50
C PRO A 110 1.46 4.53 4.66
N LEU A 111 2.30 5.44 5.15
CA LEU A 111 3.11 5.24 6.36
C LEU A 111 2.43 5.90 7.55
N ASP A 112 1.98 7.14 7.36
CA ASP A 112 1.24 7.91 8.35
C ASP A 112 0.21 8.79 7.63
N ILE A 113 -1.06 8.70 8.06
CA ILE A 113 -2.17 9.40 7.42
C ILE A 113 -2.20 10.88 7.80
N ASP A 114 -1.89 11.20 9.07
CA ASP A 114 -1.94 12.56 9.60
C ASP A 114 -0.81 13.42 9.03
N LEU A 115 0.37 12.82 8.83
CA LEU A 115 1.50 13.46 8.17
C LEU A 115 1.44 13.36 6.64
N ASN A 116 0.45 12.64 6.09
CA ASN A 116 0.35 12.31 4.66
C ASN A 116 1.69 11.77 4.12
N GLN A 117 2.37 10.96 4.93
CA GLN A 117 3.62 10.29 4.58
C GLN A 117 3.29 8.94 3.94
N TYR A 118 3.91 8.64 2.81
CA TYR A 118 3.63 7.41 2.08
C TYR A 118 4.77 7.00 1.15
N TYR A 119 4.86 5.70 0.89
CA TYR A 119 5.60 5.18 -0.25
C TYR A 119 4.78 5.34 -1.53
N LYS A 120 5.39 5.89 -2.58
CA LYS A 120 4.80 6.03 -3.91
C LYS A 120 5.49 5.11 -4.91
N LYS A 121 4.72 4.28 -5.61
CA LYS A 121 5.24 3.43 -6.67
C LYS A 121 5.79 4.26 -7.83
N ILE A 122 6.98 3.91 -8.32
CA ILE A 122 7.64 4.55 -9.47
C ILE A 122 7.90 3.57 -10.62
N GLU A 123 7.97 2.26 -10.32
CA GLU A 123 8.16 1.18 -11.30
C GLU A 123 7.26 -0.01 -10.94
#